data_AF-W2H0V1-F1
#
_entry.id   AF-W2H0V1-F1
#
_cell.length_a   1.000
_cell.length_b   1.000
_cell.length_c   1.000
_cell.angle_alpha   90.00
_cell.angle_beta   90.00
_cell.angle_gamma   90.00
#
_symmetry.space_group_name_H-M   'P 1'
#
loop_
_entity.id
_entity.type
_entity.pdbx_description
1 polymer ?
#
loop_
_entity_poly.entity_id
_entity_poly.type
_entity_poly.pdbx_seq_one_letter_code
_entity_poly.pdbx_strand_id
1 'polypeptide(L)'
;MAEHEKVDAALLAGVTGFLAKYNTPNHQQGKASSAFSDDELVININQLLAESEVLLSAIENLPQEQIAPAVLSSLNVVTSVSSQRDTTKTDQLLSDQRREHRNIQAAKRRQRYHKKTANCSEKEKMRYADNLSLSAWRAIAVLQKEKRLETEQNHKQLRSAVVERARVIHQMKMLLQRFKADEGKNESREDGDQRFLFKALVGELDAIYARTHQTIREANFKMSPKLTYKPMRRVNQGVEYFDNTDASGLPFDFNDTSRAMSLLMTTDPSMIRNKCLSQETFLGEYIQELLIHLSIL
;
A
#
# COMPACT_ATOMS: atom_id res chain seq x y z
N MET A 1 23.35 14.22 41.59
CA MET A 1 22.91 13.31 40.51
C MET A 1 21.49 13.58 40.01
N ALA A 2 20.62 14.30 40.74
CA ALA A 2 19.22 14.53 40.35
C ALA A 2 18.99 15.61 39.26
N GLU A 3 19.99 16.44 38.93
CA GLU A 3 19.82 17.55 37.97
C GLU A 3 19.97 17.10 36.50
N HIS A 4 20.74 16.04 36.22
CA HIS A 4 20.98 15.57 34.85
C HIS A 4 19.76 14.82 34.28
N GLU A 5 19.06 14.07 35.13
CA GLU A 5 17.87 13.29 34.77
C GLU A 5 16.65 14.20 34.48
N LYS A 6 16.58 15.38 35.12
CA LYS A 6 15.56 16.40 34.84
C LYS A 6 15.71 17.04 33.46
N VAL A 7 16.95 17.24 33.00
CA VAL A 7 17.24 17.85 31.70
C VAL A 7 16.88 16.88 30.57
N ASP A 8 17.20 15.60 30.74
CA ASP A 8 16.83 14.57 29.77
C ASP A 8 15.31 14.39 29.68
N ALA A 9 14.59 14.43 30.81
CA ALA A 9 13.12 14.39 30.83
C ALA A 9 12.47 15.61 30.17
N ALA A 10 13.01 16.81 30.39
CA ALA A 10 12.52 18.04 29.76
C ALA A 10 12.75 18.04 28.23
N LEU A 11 13.87 17.48 27.78
CA LEU A 11 14.20 17.36 26.36
C LEU A 11 13.33 16.30 25.68
N LEU A 12 13.11 15.15 26.33
CA LEU A 12 12.15 14.11 25.89
C LEU A 12 10.71 14.63 25.81
N ALA A 13 10.28 15.44 26.78
CA ALA A 13 8.97 16.10 26.76
C ALA A 13 8.85 17.10 25.59
N GLY A 14 9.92 17.82 25.26
CA GLY A 14 9.97 18.72 24.11
C GLY A 14 9.84 17.98 22.77
N VAL A 15 10.55 16.86 22.62
CA VAL A 15 10.53 16.03 21.40
C VAL A 15 9.20 15.31 21.22
N THR A 16 8.61 14.80 22.30
CA THR A 16 7.28 14.17 22.26
C THR A 16 6.16 15.18 21.98
N GLY A 17 6.23 16.39 22.54
CA GLY A 17 5.30 17.48 22.21
C GLY A 17 5.40 17.95 20.76
N PHE A 18 6.60 17.91 20.18
CA PHE A 18 6.81 18.20 18.76
C PHE A 18 6.21 17.11 17.87
N LEU A 19 6.44 15.84 18.18
CA LEU A 19 5.87 14.71 17.42
C LEU A 19 4.34 14.61 17.53
N ALA A 20 3.77 14.97 18.68
CA ALA A 20 2.32 15.01 18.89
C ALA A 20 1.62 16.07 18.02
N LYS A 21 2.31 17.16 17.65
CA LYS A 21 1.79 18.18 16.72
C LYS A 21 1.63 17.66 15.28
N TYR A 22 2.36 16.62 14.89
CA TYR A 22 2.30 16.02 13.55
C TYR A 22 1.46 14.74 13.48
N ASN A 23 1.11 14.15 14.62
CA ASN A 23 0.25 12.97 14.73
C ASN A 23 -1.22 13.33 15.02
N THR A 24 -1.77 14.36 14.37
CA THR A 24 -3.22 14.50 14.31
C THR A 24 -3.77 13.43 13.35
N PRO A 25 -4.62 12.49 13.80
CA PRO A 25 -5.19 11.49 12.91
C PRO A 25 -6.16 12.21 11.97
N ASN A 26 -5.71 12.46 10.75
CA ASN A 26 -6.55 13.01 9.69
C ASN A 26 -7.55 11.91 9.30
N HIS A 27 -8.71 11.95 9.92
CA HIS A 27 -9.79 11.01 9.70
C HIS A 27 -10.58 11.46 8.47
N GLN A 28 -10.19 11.01 7.28
CA GLN A 28 -11.10 10.89 6.15
C GLN A 28 -10.80 9.59 5.39
N GLN A 29 -11.52 8.56 5.82
CA GLN A 29 -11.64 7.30 5.11
C GLN A 29 -12.69 7.48 4.02
N GLY A 30 -12.32 7.25 2.76
CA GLY A 30 -13.26 6.93 1.69
C GLY A 30 -13.00 7.57 0.33
N LYS A 31 -12.20 6.91 -0.52
CA LYS A 31 -12.60 6.42 -1.86
C LYS A 31 -11.39 5.90 -2.66
N ALA A 32 -11.67 4.89 -3.47
CA ALA A 32 -10.73 4.07 -4.21
C ALA A 32 -9.97 4.81 -5.33
N SER A 33 -8.76 4.29 -5.59
CA SER A 33 -7.96 4.32 -6.82
C SER A 33 -7.75 5.65 -7.56
N SER A 34 -6.52 6.14 -7.54
CA SER A 34 -5.88 6.66 -8.76
C SER A 34 -4.36 6.56 -8.61
N ALA A 35 -3.68 6.28 -9.72
CA ALA A 35 -2.27 5.94 -9.82
C ALA A 35 -1.37 6.90 -9.01
N PHE A 36 -0.46 6.32 -8.21
CA PHE A 36 0.69 7.04 -7.68
C PHE A 36 1.51 7.52 -8.88
N SER A 37 1.43 8.83 -9.17
CA SER A 37 2.18 9.47 -10.23
C SER A 37 3.60 9.69 -9.76
N ASP A 38 4.60 9.26 -10.55
CA ASP A 38 6.02 9.52 -10.28
C ASP A 38 6.30 11.02 -10.09
N ASP A 39 5.45 11.89 -10.65
CA ASP A 39 5.51 13.35 -10.47
C ASP A 39 5.25 13.78 -9.02
N GLU A 40 4.38 13.10 -8.27
CA GLU A 40 4.10 13.44 -6.86
C GLU A 40 5.30 13.10 -5.95
N LEU A 41 6.06 12.08 -6.32
CA LEU A 41 7.28 11.67 -5.62
C LEU A 41 8.43 12.64 -5.93
N VAL A 42 8.55 13.08 -7.19
CA VAL A 42 9.51 14.11 -7.61
C VAL A 42 9.20 15.49 -7.00
N ILE A 43 7.91 15.86 -6.92
CA ILE A 43 7.47 17.09 -6.25
C ILE A 43 7.83 17.04 -4.76
N ASN A 44 7.61 15.91 -4.07
CA ASN A 44 7.97 15.76 -2.66
C ASN A 44 9.49 15.83 -2.42
N ILE A 45 10.31 15.28 -3.32
CA ILE A 45 11.77 15.36 -3.22
C ILE A 45 12.25 16.81 -3.44
N ASN A 46 11.71 17.51 -4.43
CA ASN A 46 12.10 18.89 -4.73
C ASN A 46 11.61 19.86 -3.63
N GLN A 47 10.43 19.63 -3.07
CA GLN A 47 9.89 20.34 -1.92
C GLN A 47 10.80 20.14 -0.69
N LEU A 48 11.22 18.90 -0.41
CA LEU A 48 12.13 18.59 0.68
C LEU A 48 13.53 19.20 0.47
N LEU A 49 14.01 19.27 -0.78
CA LEU A 49 15.29 19.90 -1.13
C LEU A 49 15.23 21.41 -0.88
N ALA A 50 14.16 22.07 -1.34
CA ALA A 50 13.93 23.50 -1.14
C ALA A 50 13.78 23.84 0.36
N GLU A 51 13.09 23.02 1.13
CA GLU A 51 12.95 23.19 2.58
C GLU A 51 14.30 23.04 3.30
N SER A 52 15.17 22.14 2.83
CA SER A 52 16.52 21.99 3.39
C SER A 52 17.44 23.18 3.06
N GLU A 53 17.29 23.80 1.89
CA GLU A 53 18.07 24.97 1.46
C GLU A 53 17.66 26.24 2.24
N VAL A 54 16.37 26.39 2.54
CA VAL A 54 15.85 27.46 3.40
C VAL A 54 16.39 27.34 4.83
N LEU A 55 16.48 26.11 5.37
CA LEU A 55 17.04 25.88 6.70
C LEU A 55 18.54 26.13 6.76
N LEU A 56 19.28 25.82 5.70
CA LEU A 56 20.71 26.16 5.58
C LEU A 56 20.91 27.68 5.47
N SER A 57 20.06 28.39 4.71
CA SER A 57 20.10 29.85 4.59
C SER A 57 19.74 30.57 5.90
N ALA A 58 18.88 29.99 6.74
CA ALA A 58 18.53 30.51 8.06
C ALA A 58 19.69 30.37 9.08
N ILE A 59 20.56 29.38 8.88
CA ILE A 59 21.77 29.19 9.69
C ILE A 59 22.88 30.16 9.27
N GLU A 60 22.93 30.53 7.98
CA GLU A 60 23.92 31.48 7.44
C GLU A 60 23.61 32.95 7.78
N ASN A 61 22.35 33.30 8.06
CA ASN A 61 21.90 34.67 8.35
C ASN A 61 21.66 34.97 9.85
N LEU A 62 22.55 34.54 10.75
CA LEU A 62 22.48 34.97 12.15
C LEU A 62 23.03 36.42 12.29
N PRO A 63 22.27 37.41 12.80
CA PRO A 63 22.72 38.80 12.84
C PRO A 63 23.93 38.97 13.77
N GLN A 64 25.03 39.45 13.21
CA GLN A 64 26.18 39.93 13.96
C GLN A 64 25.79 41.23 14.67
N GLU A 65 25.54 41.12 15.98
CA GLU A 65 25.12 42.20 16.87
C GLU A 65 26.09 43.39 16.82
N GLN A 66 25.51 44.58 16.66
CA GLN A 66 26.20 45.86 16.53
C GLN A 66 26.93 46.22 17.83
N ILE A 67 28.25 46.41 17.76
CA ILE A 67 29.02 47.07 18.82
C ILE A 67 29.39 48.47 18.31
N ALA A 68 28.67 49.49 18.79
CA ALA A 68 29.06 50.88 18.63
C ALA A 68 30.19 51.22 19.62
N PRO A 69 31.31 51.84 19.18
CA PRO A 69 32.25 52.43 20.11
C PRO A 69 31.81 53.85 20.48
N ALA A 70 31.48 54.03 21.76
CA ALA A 70 31.22 55.33 22.36
C ALA A 70 32.47 56.23 22.28
N VAL A 71 32.23 57.46 21.85
CA VAL A 71 33.17 58.59 21.80
C VAL A 71 33.71 58.86 23.21
N LEU A 72 35.03 58.72 23.40
CA LEU A 72 35.71 59.28 24.57
C LEU A 72 36.09 60.73 24.26
N SER A 73 35.41 61.65 24.94
CA SER A 73 35.73 63.07 25.00
C SER A 73 37.18 63.30 25.42
N SER A 74 37.93 63.96 24.55
CA SER A 74 39.20 64.62 24.87
C SER A 74 38.91 65.82 25.78
N LEU A 75 39.40 65.78 27.01
CA LEU A 75 39.41 66.93 27.90
C LEU A 75 40.79 67.62 27.78
N ASN A 76 40.80 68.74 27.05
CA ASN A 76 41.95 69.65 27.00
C ASN A 76 42.20 70.22 28.39
N VAL A 77 43.35 69.91 28.98
CA VAL A 77 43.89 70.62 30.15
C VAL A 77 44.94 71.60 29.66
N VAL A 78 44.59 72.88 29.78
CA VAL A 78 45.44 74.04 29.52
C VAL A 78 46.62 74.03 30.49
N THR A 79 47.82 74.19 29.93
CA THR A 79 49.07 74.44 30.63
C THR A 79 49.05 75.84 31.29
N SER A 80 49.27 75.90 32.60
CA SER A 80 49.72 77.13 33.27
C SER A 80 50.96 76.83 34.13
N VAL A 81 51.90 77.76 34.02
CA VAL A 81 53.28 77.71 34.49
C VAL A 81 53.35 77.89 36.01
N SER A 82 54.13 77.04 36.70
CA SER A 82 54.71 77.38 38.00
C SER A 82 55.90 76.44 38.28
N SER A 83 57.10 77.03 38.23
CA SER A 83 58.38 76.44 38.64
C SER A 83 58.42 76.27 40.16
N GLN A 84 59.09 75.21 40.63
CA GLN A 84 59.22 74.69 42.00
C GLN A 84 58.24 73.54 42.35
N ARG A 85 58.44 72.34 41.77
CA ARG A 85 57.99 71.02 42.32
C ARG A 85 58.48 69.80 41.49
N ASP A 86 59.72 69.79 41.04
CA ASP A 86 60.14 68.86 39.96
C ASP A 86 60.51 67.44 40.43
N THR A 87 60.71 67.20 41.73
CA THR A 87 61.06 65.86 42.24
C THR A 87 59.84 64.96 42.46
N THR A 88 58.71 65.52 42.93
CA THR A 88 57.48 64.73 43.21
C THR A 88 56.67 64.40 41.96
N LYS A 89 56.70 65.26 40.94
CA LYS A 89 56.02 65.02 39.65
C LYS A 89 56.69 63.89 38.85
N THR A 90 58.02 63.81 38.91
CA THR A 90 58.81 62.79 38.20
C THR A 90 58.60 61.40 38.80
N ASP A 91 58.55 61.29 40.13
CA ASP A 91 58.24 60.03 40.82
C ASP A 91 56.78 59.58 40.63
N GLN A 92 55.83 60.51 40.56
CA GLN A 92 54.43 60.21 40.22
C GLN A 92 54.30 59.66 38.80
N LEU A 93 54.98 60.28 37.82
CA LEU A 93 54.99 59.82 36.44
C LEU A 93 55.57 58.40 36.32
N LEU A 94 56.68 58.11 37.02
CA LEU A 94 57.27 56.77 37.06
C LEU A 94 56.34 55.73 37.72
N SER A 95 55.60 56.11 38.76
CA SER A 95 54.60 55.24 39.41
C SER A 95 53.42 54.93 38.49
N ASP A 96 52.92 55.94 37.77
CA ASP A 96 51.85 55.79 36.80
C ASP A 96 52.27 54.91 35.62
N GLN A 97 53.51 55.05 35.13
CA GLN A 97 54.07 54.18 34.10
C GLN A 97 54.15 52.71 34.57
N ARG A 98 54.49 52.46 35.84
CA ARG A 98 54.48 51.10 36.42
C ARG A 98 53.05 50.55 36.57
N ARG A 99 52.08 51.40 36.91
CA ARG A 99 50.65 51.03 36.98
C ARG A 99 50.11 50.69 35.59
N GLU A 100 50.46 51.48 34.59
CA GLU A 100 50.09 51.26 33.19
C GLU A 100 50.70 49.96 32.66
N HIS A 101 51.99 49.70 32.89
CA HIS A 101 52.61 48.44 32.49
C HIS A 101 51.93 47.21 33.12
N ARG A 102 51.55 47.28 34.41
CA ARG A 102 50.75 46.24 35.07
C ARG A 102 49.36 46.10 34.46
N ASN A 103 48.70 47.20 34.11
CA ASN A 103 47.38 47.19 33.47
C ASN A 103 47.45 46.59 32.06
N ILE A 104 48.45 46.95 31.25
CA ILE A 104 48.71 46.37 29.92
C ILE A 104 48.93 44.86 30.03
N GLN A 105 49.73 44.41 31.01
CA GLN A 105 49.92 42.98 31.25
C GLN A 105 48.63 42.28 31.71
N ALA A 106 47.84 42.91 32.58
CA ALA A 106 46.55 42.39 33.01
C ALA A 106 45.54 42.30 31.84
N ALA A 107 45.50 43.30 30.97
CA ALA A 107 44.70 43.32 29.75
C ALA A 107 45.11 42.20 28.79
N LYS A 108 46.42 41.99 28.58
CA LYS A 108 46.93 40.86 27.78
C LYS A 108 46.50 39.51 28.37
N ARG A 109 46.53 39.35 29.70
CA ARG A 109 46.06 38.12 30.37
C ARG A 109 44.56 37.91 30.19
N ARG A 110 43.75 38.97 30.37
CA ARG A 110 42.29 38.93 30.12
C ARG A 110 41.98 38.55 28.67
N GLN A 111 42.67 39.16 27.71
CA GLN A 111 42.50 38.83 26.29
C GLN A 111 42.81 37.36 25.99
N ARG A 112 43.90 36.82 26.55
CA ARG A 112 44.24 35.40 26.40
C ARG A 112 43.18 34.48 27.03
N TYR A 113 42.67 34.86 28.19
CA TYR A 113 41.60 34.12 28.86
C TYR A 113 40.31 34.11 28.04
N HIS A 114 39.84 35.30 27.59
CA HIS A 114 38.65 35.41 26.74
C HIS A 114 38.79 34.62 25.44
N LYS A 115 39.97 34.68 24.80
CA LYS A 115 40.24 33.87 23.60
C LYS A 115 40.17 32.38 23.91
N LYS A 116 40.72 31.93 25.05
CA LYS A 116 40.68 30.52 25.45
C LYS A 116 39.25 30.06 25.76
N THR A 117 38.45 30.86 26.45
CA THR A 117 37.06 30.51 26.78
C THR A 117 36.17 30.52 25.55
N ALA A 118 36.34 31.50 24.65
CA ALA A 118 35.61 31.54 23.38
C ALA A 118 35.90 30.30 22.53
N ASN A 119 37.18 29.97 22.34
CA ASN A 119 37.58 28.78 21.58
C ASN A 119 37.08 27.48 22.24
N CYS A 120 37.02 27.40 23.57
CA CYS A 120 36.49 26.23 24.26
C CYS A 120 34.97 26.09 24.06
N SER A 121 34.23 27.20 24.14
CA SER A 121 32.79 27.23 23.90
C SER A 121 32.45 26.85 22.45
N GLU A 122 33.21 27.37 21.48
CA GLU A 122 33.00 27.07 20.06
C GLU A 122 33.25 25.58 19.74
N LYS A 123 34.31 24.99 20.31
CA LYS A 123 34.57 23.55 20.18
C LYS A 123 33.44 22.70 20.75
N GLU A 124 32.84 23.10 21.85
CA GLU A 124 31.72 22.38 22.46
C GLU A 124 30.46 22.47 21.59
N LYS A 125 30.19 23.65 21.03
CA LYS A 125 29.09 23.84 20.06
C LYS A 125 29.27 22.98 18.81
N MET A 126 30.49 22.92 18.27
CA MET A 126 30.82 22.04 17.14
C MET A 126 30.59 20.57 17.48
N ARG A 127 31.06 20.10 18.65
CA ARG A 127 30.81 18.73 19.12
C ARG A 127 29.33 18.41 19.26
N TYR A 128 28.55 19.36 19.78
CA TYR A 128 27.10 19.20 19.89
C TYR A 128 26.44 19.08 18.51
N ALA A 129 26.82 19.94 17.56
CA ALA A 129 26.34 19.88 16.17
C ALA A 129 26.74 18.56 15.48
N ASP A 130 27.97 18.10 15.68
CA ASP A 130 28.45 16.80 15.16
C ASP A 130 27.64 15.65 15.76
N ASN A 131 27.40 15.63 17.06
CA ASN A 131 26.58 14.60 17.71
C ASN A 131 25.13 14.63 17.22
N LEU A 132 24.55 15.82 17.06
CA LEU A 132 23.20 15.98 16.54
C LEU A 132 23.12 15.47 15.09
N SER A 133 24.05 15.86 14.23
CA SER A 133 24.09 15.37 12.84
C SER A 133 24.29 13.86 12.77
N LEU A 134 25.18 13.27 13.59
CA LEU A 134 25.36 11.82 13.68
C LEU A 134 24.07 11.11 14.11
N SER A 135 23.35 11.67 15.09
CA SER A 135 22.06 11.11 15.51
C SER A 135 21.00 11.19 14.41
N ALA A 136 20.96 12.30 13.67
CA ALA A 136 20.06 12.49 12.54
C ALA A 136 20.37 11.49 11.41
N TRP A 137 21.63 11.33 11.04
CA TRP A 137 22.07 10.33 10.05
C TRP A 137 21.75 8.90 10.48
N ARG A 138 21.93 8.58 11.77
CA ARG A 138 21.53 7.27 12.31
C ARG A 138 20.03 7.04 12.18
N ALA A 139 19.20 8.05 12.50
CA ALA A 139 17.76 7.96 12.35
C ALA A 139 17.36 7.75 10.88
N ILE A 140 17.96 8.51 9.95
CA ILE A 140 17.72 8.36 8.51
C ILE A 140 18.12 6.96 8.03
N ALA A 141 19.28 6.45 8.46
CA ALA A 141 19.73 5.11 8.08
C ALA A 141 18.77 4.01 8.57
N VAL A 142 18.24 4.15 9.79
CA VAL A 142 17.23 3.23 10.33
C VAL A 142 15.93 3.30 9.52
N LEU A 143 15.41 4.50 9.27
CA LEU A 143 14.20 4.70 8.46
C LEU A 143 14.35 4.13 7.05
N GLN A 144 15.50 4.38 6.41
CA GLN A 144 15.77 3.87 5.07
C GLN A 144 15.86 2.34 5.06
N LYS A 145 16.50 1.75 6.08
CA LYS A 145 16.56 0.29 6.24
C LYS A 145 15.15 -0.31 6.43
N GLU A 146 14.33 0.30 7.28
CA GLU A 146 12.96 -0.15 7.53
C GLU A 146 12.10 -0.09 6.26
N LYS A 147 12.18 1.02 5.52
CA LYS A 147 11.48 1.17 4.24
C LYS A 147 11.90 0.11 3.22
N ARG A 148 13.20 -0.19 3.12
CA ARG A 148 13.68 -1.30 2.26
C ARG A 148 13.09 -2.64 2.68
N LEU A 149 13.10 -2.94 3.98
CA LEU A 149 12.54 -4.20 4.50
C LEU A 149 11.04 -4.34 4.18
N GLU A 150 10.27 -3.28 4.37
CA GLU A 150 8.84 -3.23 4.01
C GLU A 150 8.63 -3.56 2.52
N THR A 151 9.40 -2.91 1.64
CA THR A 151 9.31 -3.18 0.19
C THR A 151 9.75 -4.60 -0.17
N GLU A 152 10.77 -5.15 0.48
CA GLU A 152 11.23 -6.52 0.26
C GLU A 152 10.17 -7.54 0.69
N GLN A 153 9.49 -7.29 1.81
CA GLN A 153 8.40 -8.15 2.27
C GLN A 153 7.23 -8.13 1.29
N ASN A 154 6.83 -6.95 0.83
CA ASN A 154 5.79 -6.79 -0.18
C ASN A 154 6.18 -7.49 -1.49
N HIS A 155 7.45 -7.35 -1.91
CA HIS A 155 7.97 -8.03 -3.09
C HIS A 155 7.89 -9.56 -2.96
N LYS A 156 8.24 -10.12 -1.79
CA LYS A 156 8.14 -11.56 -1.52
C LYS A 156 6.69 -12.04 -1.61
N GLN A 157 5.75 -11.31 -1.01
CA GLN A 157 4.32 -11.62 -1.10
C GLN A 157 3.80 -11.56 -2.54
N LEU A 158 4.20 -10.55 -3.30
CA LEU A 158 3.81 -10.43 -4.71
C LEU A 158 4.38 -11.59 -5.52
N ARG A 159 5.64 -11.98 -5.30
CA ARG A 159 6.23 -13.15 -5.96
C ARG A 159 5.49 -14.43 -5.64
N SER A 160 5.11 -14.68 -4.38
CA SER A 160 4.33 -15.88 -4.05
C SER A 160 2.97 -15.88 -4.74
N ALA A 161 2.26 -14.74 -4.73
CA ALA A 161 0.97 -14.60 -5.41
C ALA A 161 1.08 -14.79 -6.94
N VAL A 162 2.15 -14.28 -7.57
CA VAL A 162 2.40 -14.48 -9.01
C VAL A 162 2.67 -15.95 -9.31
N VAL A 163 3.46 -16.65 -8.50
CA VAL A 163 3.72 -18.08 -8.67
C VAL A 163 2.43 -18.90 -8.51
N GLU A 164 1.60 -18.57 -7.53
CA GLU A 164 0.30 -19.21 -7.32
C GLU A 164 -0.64 -19.00 -8.52
N ARG A 165 -0.77 -17.76 -8.99
CA ARG A 165 -1.60 -17.44 -10.17
C ARG A 165 -1.05 -18.09 -11.43
N ALA A 166 0.27 -18.10 -11.63
CA ALA A 166 0.92 -18.76 -12.76
C ALA A 166 0.64 -20.27 -12.77
N ARG A 167 0.58 -20.91 -11.59
CA ARG A 167 0.19 -22.33 -11.48
C ARG A 167 -1.23 -22.57 -11.99
N VAL A 168 -2.20 -21.73 -11.60
CA VAL A 168 -3.59 -21.84 -12.06
C VAL A 168 -3.68 -21.62 -13.57
N ILE A 169 -3.00 -20.61 -14.10
CA ILE A 169 -2.95 -20.35 -15.55
C ILE A 169 -2.35 -21.56 -16.28
N HIS A 170 -1.29 -22.16 -15.75
CA HIS A 170 -0.68 -23.35 -16.32
C HIS A 170 -1.65 -24.55 -16.29
N GLN A 171 -2.33 -24.78 -15.17
CA GLN A 171 -3.37 -25.81 -15.07
C GLN A 171 -4.48 -25.60 -16.10
N MET A 172 -4.99 -24.37 -16.23
CA MET A 172 -5.99 -24.00 -17.22
C MET A 172 -5.50 -24.26 -18.65
N LYS A 173 -4.26 -23.89 -18.96
CA LYS A 173 -3.63 -24.14 -20.26
C LYS A 173 -3.57 -25.63 -20.57
N MET A 174 -3.21 -26.46 -19.59
CA MET A 174 -3.17 -27.92 -19.74
C MET A 174 -4.57 -28.50 -20.04
N LEU A 175 -5.62 -28.01 -19.38
CA LEU A 175 -7.00 -28.41 -19.66
C LEU A 175 -7.40 -28.04 -21.09
N LEU A 176 -7.18 -26.79 -21.50
CA LEU A 176 -7.48 -26.32 -22.86
C LEU A 176 -6.72 -27.12 -23.92
N GLN A 177 -5.46 -27.49 -23.66
CA GLN A 177 -4.68 -28.31 -24.57
C GLN A 177 -5.19 -29.75 -24.67
N ARG A 178 -5.72 -30.32 -23.58
CA ARG A 178 -6.39 -31.62 -23.57
C ARG A 178 -7.67 -31.60 -24.40
N PHE A 179 -8.52 -30.57 -24.25
CA PHE A 179 -9.72 -30.41 -25.07
C PHE A 179 -9.37 -30.32 -26.56
N LYS A 180 -8.33 -29.56 -26.92
CA LYS A 180 -7.86 -29.51 -28.32
C LYS A 180 -7.28 -30.84 -28.82
N ALA A 181 -6.64 -31.63 -27.98
CA ALA A 181 -6.09 -32.92 -28.36
C ALA A 181 -7.16 -34.03 -28.48
N ASP A 182 -8.27 -33.90 -27.76
CA ASP A 182 -9.42 -34.82 -27.82
C ASP A 182 -10.26 -34.60 -29.10
N GLU A 183 -10.45 -33.33 -29.50
CA GLU A 183 -11.02 -32.99 -30.81
C GLU A 183 -10.22 -33.59 -31.98
N GLY A 184 -8.90 -33.77 -31.83
CA GLY A 184 -8.02 -34.34 -32.86
C GLY A 184 -7.93 -35.86 -32.88
N LYS A 185 -8.52 -36.59 -31.91
CA LYS A 185 -8.41 -38.07 -31.81
C LYS A 185 -9.71 -38.83 -32.00
N ASN A 186 -10.86 -38.16 -31.94
CA ASN A 186 -12.16 -38.81 -32.10
C ASN A 186 -12.57 -39.09 -33.56
N GLU A 187 -11.72 -38.81 -34.55
CA GLU A 187 -12.00 -39.15 -35.96
C GLU A 187 -11.44 -40.52 -36.42
N SER A 188 -10.95 -41.39 -35.54
CA SER A 188 -10.25 -42.60 -36.03
C SER A 188 -10.43 -43.89 -35.25
N ARG A 189 -11.58 -44.11 -34.60
CA ARG A 189 -11.95 -45.45 -34.12
C ARG A 189 -13.46 -45.59 -33.99
N GLU A 190 -14.02 -46.57 -34.71
CA GLU A 190 -15.44 -47.01 -34.73
C GLU A 190 -16.36 -46.39 -35.80
N ASP A 191 -15.89 -46.26 -37.05
CA ASP A 191 -16.64 -45.56 -38.11
C ASP A 191 -17.51 -46.43 -39.05
N GLY A 192 -17.58 -47.74 -38.81
CA GLY A 192 -18.39 -48.65 -39.63
C GLY A 192 -19.77 -48.89 -39.04
N ASP A 193 -19.81 -49.66 -37.96
CA ASP A 193 -21.08 -50.20 -37.42
C ASP A 193 -21.98 -49.14 -36.80
N GLN A 194 -21.44 -48.18 -36.03
CA GLN A 194 -22.24 -47.11 -35.44
C GLN A 194 -22.86 -46.18 -36.49
N ARG A 195 -22.17 -45.94 -37.62
CA ARG A 195 -22.73 -45.17 -38.74
C ARG A 195 -23.85 -45.91 -39.45
N PHE A 196 -23.72 -47.22 -39.62
CA PHE A 196 -24.78 -48.06 -40.20
C PHE A 196 -26.02 -48.09 -39.31
N LEU A 197 -25.84 -48.27 -38.00
CA LEU A 197 -26.95 -48.25 -37.02
C LEU A 197 -27.63 -46.89 -36.97
N PHE A 198 -26.86 -45.79 -36.94
CA PHE A 198 -27.42 -44.44 -36.96
C PHE A 198 -28.16 -44.16 -38.27
N LYS A 199 -27.62 -44.59 -39.41
CA LYS A 199 -28.28 -44.43 -40.72
C LYS A 199 -29.57 -45.24 -40.82
N ALA A 200 -29.60 -46.46 -40.27
CA ALA A 200 -30.82 -47.27 -40.18
C ALA A 200 -31.87 -46.60 -39.29
N LEU A 201 -31.48 -46.13 -38.10
CA LEU A 201 -32.35 -45.40 -37.18
C LEU A 201 -32.94 -44.13 -37.84
N VAL A 202 -32.12 -43.35 -38.54
CA VAL A 202 -32.61 -42.14 -39.26
C VAL A 202 -33.58 -42.53 -40.37
N GLY A 203 -33.33 -43.61 -41.10
CA GLY A 203 -34.25 -44.11 -42.12
C GLY A 203 -35.59 -44.59 -41.53
N GLU A 204 -35.55 -45.29 -40.39
CA GLU A 204 -36.75 -45.71 -39.67
C GLU A 204 -37.54 -44.51 -39.12
N LEU A 205 -36.85 -43.52 -38.55
CA LEU A 205 -37.47 -42.28 -38.08
C LEU A 205 -38.11 -41.51 -39.24
N ASP A 206 -37.43 -41.37 -40.38
CA ASP A 206 -37.97 -40.69 -41.55
C ASP A 206 -39.23 -41.39 -42.08
N ALA A 207 -39.24 -42.73 -42.10
CA ALA A 207 -40.43 -43.50 -42.46
C ALA A 207 -41.59 -43.29 -41.48
N ILE A 208 -41.31 -43.23 -40.17
CA ILE A 208 -42.31 -42.95 -39.13
C ILE A 208 -42.84 -41.51 -39.28
N TYR A 209 -41.98 -40.54 -39.55
CA TYR A 209 -42.38 -39.15 -39.77
C TYR A 209 -43.18 -38.99 -41.06
N ALA A 210 -42.81 -39.65 -42.15
CA ALA A 210 -43.58 -39.65 -43.39
C ALA A 210 -44.98 -40.25 -43.18
N ARG A 211 -45.07 -41.37 -42.46
CA ARG A 211 -46.34 -41.99 -42.08
C ARG A 211 -47.18 -41.07 -41.20
N THR A 212 -46.56 -40.45 -40.20
CA THR A 212 -47.23 -39.52 -39.29
C THR A 212 -47.71 -38.28 -40.02
N HIS A 213 -46.91 -37.75 -40.95
CA HIS A 213 -47.28 -36.61 -41.79
C HIS A 213 -48.44 -36.94 -42.72
N GLN A 214 -48.46 -38.14 -43.30
CA GLN A 214 -49.58 -38.62 -44.10
C GLN A 214 -50.86 -38.73 -43.27
N THR A 215 -50.78 -39.34 -42.08
CA THR A 215 -51.91 -39.43 -41.15
C THR A 215 -52.36 -38.06 -40.66
N ILE A 216 -51.43 -37.12 -40.41
CA ILE A 216 -51.76 -35.75 -39.99
C ILE A 216 -52.43 -34.96 -41.11
N ARG A 217 -52.04 -35.17 -42.37
CA ARG A 217 -52.72 -34.54 -43.52
C ARG A 217 -54.12 -35.10 -43.74
N GLU A 218 -54.31 -36.41 -43.53
CA GLU A 218 -55.61 -37.07 -43.65
C GLU A 218 -56.54 -36.73 -42.47
N ALA A 219 -55.98 -36.45 -41.30
CA ALA A 219 -56.71 -35.99 -40.14
C ALA A 219 -56.97 -34.47 -40.22
N ASN A 220 -58.23 -34.08 -40.40
CA ASN A 220 -58.64 -32.67 -40.33
C ASN A 220 -58.55 -32.13 -38.89
N PHE A 221 -57.37 -31.70 -38.46
CA PHE A 221 -57.18 -31.02 -37.19
C PHE A 221 -57.74 -29.60 -37.25
N LYS A 222 -58.71 -29.30 -36.37
CA LYS A 222 -59.09 -27.93 -36.07
C LYS A 222 -58.00 -27.33 -35.19
N MET A 223 -57.11 -26.54 -35.79
CA MET A 223 -56.01 -25.87 -35.10
C MET A 223 -56.54 -25.11 -33.87
N SER A 224 -56.03 -25.40 -32.67
CA SER A 224 -56.36 -24.62 -31.49
C SER A 224 -55.82 -23.19 -31.64
N PRO A 225 -56.52 -22.18 -31.10
CA PRO A 225 -56.10 -20.80 -31.26
C PRO A 225 -54.71 -20.58 -30.64
N LYS A 226 -53.88 -19.84 -31.38
CA LYS A 226 -52.48 -19.51 -31.06
C LYS A 226 -52.40 -18.90 -29.65
N LEU A 227 -51.71 -19.58 -28.73
CA LEU A 227 -51.34 -19.03 -27.42
C LEU A 227 -50.48 -17.79 -27.65
N THR A 228 -51.10 -16.62 -27.53
CA THR A 228 -50.43 -15.34 -27.73
C THR A 228 -49.94 -14.88 -26.37
N TYR A 229 -48.64 -15.08 -26.10
CA TYR A 229 -48.00 -14.54 -24.90
C TYR A 229 -48.02 -13.01 -24.98
N LYS A 230 -48.65 -12.37 -23.99
CA LYS A 230 -48.69 -10.91 -23.87
C LYS A 230 -47.90 -10.50 -22.62
N PRO A 231 -46.68 -9.96 -22.77
CA PRO A 231 -45.94 -9.40 -21.65
C PRO A 231 -46.77 -8.27 -21.02
N MET A 232 -47.05 -8.36 -19.71
CA MET A 232 -47.72 -7.28 -18.99
C MET A 232 -46.71 -6.20 -18.64
N ARG A 233 -46.86 -5.01 -19.24
CA ARG A 233 -46.13 -3.81 -18.81
C ARG A 233 -46.85 -3.17 -17.62
N ARG A 234 -46.08 -2.84 -16.58
CA ARG A 234 -46.56 -2.06 -15.43
C ARG A 234 -45.74 -0.77 -15.34
N VAL A 235 -46.38 0.29 -14.86
CA VAL A 235 -45.74 1.61 -14.70
C VAL A 235 -45.84 1.98 -13.24
N ASN A 236 -44.71 2.06 -12.55
CA ASN A 236 -44.64 2.63 -11.21
C ASN A 236 -43.76 3.89 -11.27
N GLN A 237 -44.25 4.98 -10.68
CA GLN A 237 -43.50 6.24 -10.51
C GLN A 237 -42.88 6.79 -11.81
N GLY A 238 -43.57 6.65 -12.94
CA GLY A 238 -43.16 7.21 -14.23
C GLY A 238 -42.13 6.41 -15.02
N VAL A 239 -41.72 5.22 -14.55
CA VAL A 239 -40.85 4.30 -15.29
C VAL A 239 -41.64 3.05 -15.67
N GLU A 240 -41.74 2.76 -16.97
CA GLU A 240 -42.29 1.50 -17.46
C GLU A 240 -41.27 0.38 -17.24
N TYR A 241 -41.68 -0.70 -16.56
CA TYR A 241 -40.88 -1.91 -16.49
C TYR A 241 -41.73 -3.12 -16.85
N PHE A 242 -41.06 -4.14 -17.39
CA PHE A 242 -41.66 -5.44 -17.64
C PHE A 242 -41.65 -6.22 -16.34
N ASP A 243 -42.83 -6.66 -15.91
CA ASP A 243 -42.96 -7.49 -14.72
C ASP A 243 -42.52 -8.92 -15.08
N ASN A 244 -41.48 -9.44 -14.42
CA ASN A 244 -40.89 -10.74 -14.72
C ASN A 244 -41.80 -11.85 -14.19
N THR A 245 -42.94 -12.10 -14.85
CA THR A 245 -43.92 -13.11 -14.42
C THR A 245 -43.45 -14.55 -14.63
N ASP A 246 -42.37 -14.76 -15.39
CA ASP A 246 -41.79 -16.10 -15.65
C ASP A 246 -40.49 -16.34 -14.87
N ALA A 247 -40.23 -15.56 -13.83
CA ALA A 247 -39.09 -15.78 -12.94
C ALA A 247 -39.33 -17.03 -12.07
N SER A 248 -38.74 -18.16 -12.45
CA SER A 248 -38.63 -19.31 -11.55
C SER A 248 -37.57 -19.00 -10.48
N GLY A 249 -38.01 -18.52 -9.32
CA GLY A 249 -37.14 -18.38 -8.15
C GLY A 249 -36.72 -19.76 -7.67
N LEU A 250 -35.41 -20.03 -7.62
CA LEU A 250 -34.92 -21.23 -6.94
C LEU A 250 -35.13 -21.05 -5.43
N PRO A 251 -35.70 -22.04 -4.72
CA PRO A 251 -35.96 -21.97 -3.29
C PRO A 251 -34.68 -22.23 -2.45
N PHE A 252 -33.52 -21.77 -2.93
CA PHE A 252 -32.22 -21.99 -2.32
C PHE A 252 -31.45 -20.68 -2.21
N ASP A 253 -30.60 -20.56 -1.18
CA ASP A 253 -29.78 -19.37 -0.97
C ASP A 253 -28.88 -19.12 -2.19
N PHE A 254 -28.78 -17.87 -2.62
CA PHE A 254 -27.97 -17.47 -3.76
C PHE A 254 -26.49 -17.85 -3.58
N ASN A 255 -25.94 -17.71 -2.37
CA ASN A 255 -24.54 -17.99 -2.10
C ASN A 255 -24.24 -19.49 -2.20
N ASP A 256 -25.16 -20.32 -1.70
CA ASP A 256 -25.03 -21.78 -1.79
C ASP A 256 -25.24 -22.28 -3.22
N THR A 257 -26.23 -21.71 -3.93
CA THR A 257 -26.53 -22.05 -5.32
C THR A 257 -25.40 -21.62 -6.25
N SER A 258 -24.86 -20.41 -6.06
CA SER A 258 -23.73 -19.91 -6.86
C SER A 258 -22.45 -20.69 -6.57
N ARG A 259 -22.17 -21.05 -5.32
CA ARG A 259 -21.03 -21.91 -4.96
C ARG A 259 -21.17 -23.30 -5.59
N ALA A 260 -22.35 -23.91 -5.51
CA ALA A 260 -22.62 -25.22 -6.11
C ALA A 260 -22.51 -25.19 -7.64
N MET A 261 -23.07 -24.17 -8.28
CA MET A 261 -22.93 -23.96 -9.73
C MET A 261 -21.48 -23.69 -10.12
N SER A 262 -20.76 -22.85 -9.37
CA SER A 262 -19.34 -22.56 -9.64
C SER A 262 -18.48 -23.81 -9.47
N LEU A 263 -18.76 -24.64 -8.46
CA LEU A 263 -18.13 -25.93 -8.27
C LEU A 263 -18.45 -26.89 -9.42
N LEU A 264 -19.70 -26.98 -9.85
CA LEU A 264 -20.13 -27.81 -10.99
C LEU A 264 -19.39 -27.40 -12.28
N MET A 265 -19.23 -26.10 -12.51
CA MET A 265 -18.59 -25.56 -13.71
C MET A 265 -17.05 -25.65 -13.67
N THR A 266 -16.44 -25.81 -12.49
CA THR A 266 -14.99 -25.88 -12.31
C THR A 266 -14.46 -27.28 -12.03
N THR A 267 -15.34 -28.25 -11.76
CA THR A 267 -14.97 -29.65 -11.50
C THR A 267 -14.96 -30.44 -12.81
N ASP A 268 -13.99 -31.34 -12.97
CA ASP A 268 -13.90 -32.25 -14.12
C ASP A 268 -15.18 -33.12 -14.24
N PRO A 269 -15.85 -33.16 -15.41
CA PRO A 269 -17.05 -33.99 -15.61
C PRO A 269 -16.86 -35.47 -15.26
N SER A 270 -15.63 -35.99 -15.36
CA SER A 270 -15.30 -37.36 -14.99
C SER A 270 -15.36 -37.60 -13.47
N MET A 271 -15.08 -36.58 -12.66
CA MET A 271 -15.19 -36.64 -11.20
C MET A 271 -16.66 -36.66 -10.73
N ILE A 272 -17.57 -36.03 -11.48
CA ILE A 272 -19.01 -36.00 -11.19
C ILE A 272 -19.63 -37.38 -11.47
N ARG A 273 -19.22 -38.03 -12.57
CA ARG A 273 -19.67 -39.39 -12.93
C ARG A 273 -19.30 -40.41 -11.85
N ASN A 274 -18.08 -40.32 -11.30
CA ASN A 274 -17.57 -41.28 -10.32
C ASN A 274 -18.29 -41.19 -8.96
N LYS A 275 -18.79 -40.01 -8.55
CA LYS A 275 -19.59 -39.87 -7.32
C LYS A 275 -21.03 -40.38 -7.47
N CYS A 276 -21.61 -40.21 -8.66
CA CYS A 276 -22.97 -40.69 -8.94
C CYS A 276 -23.03 -42.24 -9.00
N LEU A 277 -22.02 -42.85 -9.62
CA LEU A 277 -21.89 -44.31 -9.69
C LEU A 277 -21.74 -44.97 -8.31
N SER A 278 -21.00 -44.34 -7.38
CA SER A 278 -20.86 -44.89 -6.02
C SER A 278 -22.15 -44.87 -5.19
N GLN A 279 -23.13 -44.06 -5.56
CA GLN A 279 -24.44 -44.02 -4.88
C GLN A 279 -25.44 -45.01 -5.53
N GLU A 280 -25.32 -45.25 -6.84
CA GLU A 280 -26.09 -46.28 -7.55
C GLU A 280 -25.64 -47.70 -7.21
N THR A 281 -24.34 -47.95 -6.96
CA THR A 281 -23.86 -49.27 -6.52
C THR A 281 -24.43 -49.67 -5.16
N PHE A 282 -24.63 -48.70 -4.26
CA PHE A 282 -25.20 -48.94 -2.93
C PHE A 282 -26.69 -49.32 -2.97
N LEU A 283 -27.44 -48.82 -3.96
CA LEU A 283 -28.85 -49.17 -4.18
C LEU A 283 -29.00 -50.46 -4.99
N GLY A 284 -28.08 -50.74 -5.92
CA GLY A 284 -28.06 -51.97 -6.73
C GLY A 284 -27.83 -53.23 -5.90
N GLU A 285 -26.93 -53.18 -4.91
CA GLU A 285 -26.66 -54.32 -4.01
C GLU A 285 -27.84 -54.64 -3.09
N TYR A 286 -28.54 -53.61 -2.58
CA TYR A 286 -29.70 -53.79 -1.70
C TYR A 286 -30.92 -54.39 -2.43
N ILE A 287 -31.09 -54.04 -3.72
CA ILE A 287 -32.17 -54.60 -4.56
C ILE A 287 -31.87 -56.04 -4.94
N GLN A 288 -30.59 -56.41 -5.18
CA GLN A 288 -30.21 -57.80 -5.43
C GLN A 288 -30.39 -58.70 -4.19
N GLU A 289 -30.06 -58.24 -2.98
CA GLU A 289 -30.31 -59.01 -1.76
C GLU A 289 -31.81 -59.22 -1.50
N LEU A 290 -32.65 -58.21 -1.74
CA LEU A 290 -34.11 -58.34 -1.61
C LEU A 290 -34.71 -59.29 -2.65
N LEU A 291 -34.20 -59.30 -3.89
CA LEU A 291 -34.66 -60.21 -4.94
C LEU A 291 -34.23 -61.67 -4.71
N ILE A 292 -33.06 -61.89 -4.12
CA ILE A 292 -32.59 -63.23 -3.74
C ILE A 292 -33.46 -63.79 -2.61
N HIS A 293 -33.80 -62.98 -1.60
CA HIS A 293 -34.67 -63.41 -0.50
C HIS A 293 -36.12 -63.67 -0.91
N LEU A 294 -36.65 -62.94 -1.90
CA LEU A 294 -38.00 -63.15 -2.44
C LEU A 294 -38.11 -64.34 -3.41
N SER A 295 -36.99 -64.85 -3.93
CA SER A 295 -36.97 -66.00 -4.85
C SER A 295 -36.79 -67.36 -4.14
N ILE A 296 -36.70 -67.37 -2.80
CA ILE A 296 -36.48 -68.57 -1.96
C ILE A 296 -37.73 -68.92 -1.10
N LEU A 297 -38.83 -68.15 -1.22
CA LEU A 297 -40.16 -68.54 -0.71
C LEU A 297 -41.06 -69.02 -1.85
#